data_AF-X1C545-F1
#
_entry.id   AF-X1C545-F1
#
_cell.length_a   1.000
_cell.length_b   1.000
_cell.length_c   1.000
_cell.angle_alpha   90.00
_cell.angle_beta   90.00
_cell.angle_gamma   90.00
#
_symmetry.space_group_name_H-M   'P 1'
#
loop_
_entity.id
_entity.type
_entity.pdbx_description
1 polymer ?
#
loop_
_entity_poly.entity_id
_entity_poly.type
_entity_poly.pdbx_seq_one_letter_code
_entity_poly.pdbx_strand_id
1 'polypeptide(L)' 'MKIAYFDCFAGAGGDMIVAAMLDAGLDADFLKAQLATLRIE' A
#
# COMPACT_ATOMS: atom_id res chain seq x y z
N MET A 1 -10.86 13.56 -7.80
CA MET A 1 -10.19 12.25 -7.68
C MET A 1 -8.81 12.46 -7.11
N LYS A 2 -8.41 11.71 -6.08
CA LYS A 2 -7.02 11.65 -5.60
C LYS A 2 -6.43 10.35 -6.12
N ILE A 3 -5.31 10.42 -6.82
CA ILE A 3 -4.64 9.27 -7.44
C ILE A 3 -3.27 9.16 -6.78
N ALA A 4 -2.93 7.97 -6.26
CA ALA A 4 -1.56 7.68 -5.84
C ALA A 4 -0.75 7.33 -7.09
N TYR A 5 0.28 8.12 -7.38
CA TYR A 5 1.19 7.90 -8.51
C TYR A 5 2.56 7.49 -7.98
N PHE A 6 3.02 6.31 -8.38
CA PHE A 6 4.33 5.78 -8.01
C PHE A 6 5.30 6.02 -9.17
N ASP A 7 6.22 6.98 -9.01
CA ASP A 7 7.36 7.17 -9.91
C ASP A 7 8.55 6.32 -9.43
N CYS A 8 8.50 5.03 -9.75
CA CYS A 8 9.44 4.04 -9.24
C CYS A 8 10.43 3.59 -10.32
N PHE A 9 11.43 4.43 -10.63
CA PHE A 9 12.43 4.14 -11.68
C PHE A 9 13.19 2.81 -11.48
N ALA A 10 13.33 2.36 -10.22
CA ALA A 10 13.98 1.11 -9.82
C ALA A 10 13.01 0.07 -9.24
N GLY A 11 11.69 0.29 -9.38
CA GLY A 11 10.66 -0.50 -8.71
C GLY A 11 10.41 -0.07 -7.26
N ALA A 12 9.35 -0.61 -6.66
CA ALA A 12 9.02 -0.46 -5.25
C ALA A 12 8.63 -1.80 -4.65
N GLY A 13 9.17 -2.10 -3.47
CA GLY A 13 8.80 -3.28 -2.70
C GLY A 13 7.39 -3.17 -2.13
N GLY A 14 6.78 -4.30 -1.80
CA GLY A 14 5.45 -4.33 -1.19
C GLY A 14 5.40 -3.59 0.15
N ASP A 15 6.47 -3.68 0.93
CA ASP A 15 6.67 -2.94 2.18
C ASP A 15 6.74 -1.42 1.97
N MET A 16 7.43 -0.97 0.92
CA MET A 16 7.50 0.45 0.55
C MET A 16 6.12 1.01 0.19
N ILE A 17 5.32 0.24 -0.55
CA ILE A 17 3.96 0.62 -0.95
C ILE A 17 3.05 0.69 0.28
N VAL A 18 3.12 -0.30 1.18
CA VAL A 18 2.35 -0.33 2.43
C VAL A 18 2.69 0.87 3.31
N ALA A 19 3.98 1.18 3.48
CA ALA A 19 4.42 2.33 4.27
C ALA A 19 3.91 3.65 3.68
N ALA A 20 4.01 3.84 2.36
CA ALA A 20 3.52 5.04 1.68
C ALA A 20 1.99 5.24 1.83
N MET A 21 1.21 4.16 1.80
CA MET A 21 -0.23 4.23 2.03
C MET A 21 -0.58 4.72 3.44
N LEU A 22 0.14 4.21 4.46
CA LEU A 22 -0.06 4.65 5.84
C LEU A 22 0.34 6.11 6.04
N ASP A 23 1.48 6.54 5.48
CA ASP A 23 1.94 7.93 5.53
C ASP A 23 0.97 8.89 4.83
N ALA A 24 0.34 8.45 3.73
CA ALA A 24 -0.72 9.18 3.05
C ALA A 24 -2.05 9.25 3.84
N GLY A 25 -2.13 8.63 5.01
CA GLY A 25 -3.28 8.66 5.91
C GLY A 25 -4.32 7.58 5.63
N LEU A 26 -3.95 6.48 4.97
CA LEU A 26 -4.84 5.33 4.83
C LEU A 26 -5.06 4.67 6.21
N ASP A 27 -6.30 4.27 6.48
CA ASP A 27 -6.63 3.53 7.69
C ASP A 27 -5.96 2.15 7.71
N ALA A 28 -5.30 1.83 8.84
CA ALA A 28 -4.49 0.63 8.97
C ALA A 28 -5.34 -0.65 9.02
N ASP A 29 -6.54 -0.60 9.60
CA ASP A 29 -7.40 -1.79 9.72
C ASP A 29 -8.09 -2.09 8.39
N PHE A 30 -8.46 -1.06 7.64
CA PHE A 30 -8.86 -1.20 6.24
C PHE A 30 -7.75 -1.87 5.42
N LEU A 31 -6.50 -1.40 5.54
CA LEU A 31 -5.38 -1.97 4.80
C LEU A 31 -5.16 -3.44 5.15
N LYS A 32 -5.19 -3.81 6.43
CA LYS A 32 -5.08 -5.22 6.88
C LYS A 32 -6.20 -6.09 6.30
N ALA A 33 -7.44 -5.60 6.27
CA ALA A 33 -8.57 -6.34 5.72
C ALA A 33 -8.41 -6.60 4.22
N GLN A 34 -7.89 -5.63 3.46
CA GLN A 34 -7.57 -5.82 2.03
C GLN A 34 -6.41 -6.81 1.83
N LEU A 35 -5.34 -6.69 2.62
CA LEU A 35 -4.20 -7.61 2.55
C LEU A 35 -4.62 -9.06 2.86
N ALA A 36 -5.55 -9.28 3.79
CA ALA A 36 -6.07 -10.62 4.09
C ALA A 36 -6.76 -11.30 2.90
N THR A 37 -7.24 -10.55 1.91
CA THR A 37 -7.86 -11.12 0.70
C THR A 37 -6.86 -11.78 -0.24
N LEU A 38 -5.57 -11.44 -0.12
CA LEU A 38 -4.51 -11.97 -0.97
C LEU A 38 -4.18 -13.44 -0.68
N ARG A 39 -4.63 -13.99 0.45
CA ARG A 39 -4.43 -15.40 0.87
C ARG A 39 -2.97 -15.86 0.74
N ILE A 40 -2.06 -14.99 1.14
CA ILE A 40 -0.61 -15.22 1.18
C ILE A 40 -0.24 -15.79 2.56
N GLU A 41 0.71 -16.72 2.56
CA GLU A 41 1.18 -17.46 3.75
C GLU A 41 1.93 -16.56 4.75
#